data_AF-A0A6N3X4D4-F1
#
_entry.id   AF-A0A6N3X4D4-F1
#
_cell.length_a   1.000
_cell.length_b   1.000
_cell.length_c   1.000
_cell.angle_alpha   90.00
_cell.angle_beta   90.00
_cell.angle_gamma   90.00
#
_symmetry.space_group_name_H-M   'P 1'
#
loop_
_entity.id
_entity.type
_entity.pdbx_description
1 polymer ?
#
loop_
_entity_poly.entity_id
_entity_poly.type
_entity_poly.pdbx_seq_one_letter_code
_entity_poly.pdbx_strand_id
1 'polypeptide(L)'
;LTVAEAGSSTYTVRLSKEPAVAVTVTVTVSGMGSGVSVDTNDGMAGDQASLSFSPSNWSEAQTVTVSAVADDNASPEEVRLSHSAAGGDYDSVSQELVVTVRDDDTPGLVVSATALTVAEGGSVTYTVKLATEPSEVVTVTVSGMSRGVSV
;
A
#
# COMPACT_ATOMS: atom_id res chain seq x y z
N LEU A 1 -7.24 -9.93 -2.16
CA LEU A 1 -7.87 -8.58 -2.22
C LEU A 1 -6.87 -7.66 -2.93
N THR A 2 -7.31 -6.68 -3.70
CA THR A 2 -6.42 -5.70 -4.33
C THR A 2 -6.83 -4.32 -3.90
N VAL A 3 -5.87 -3.50 -3.48
CA VAL A 3 -6.06 -2.10 -3.05
C VAL A 3 -5.12 -1.25 -3.90
N ALA A 4 -5.56 -0.10 -4.41
CA ALA A 4 -4.65 0.85 -5.05
C ALA A 4 -3.97 1.71 -3.97
N GLU A 5 -2.76 2.19 -4.24
CA GLU A 5 -2.14 3.22 -3.39
C GLU A 5 -3.03 4.45 -3.21
N ALA A 6 -2.92 5.08 -2.03
CA ALA A 6 -3.85 6.10 -1.53
C ALA A 6 -5.34 5.70 -1.57
N GLY A 7 -5.63 4.42 -1.72
CA GLY A 7 -6.97 3.86 -1.86
C GLY A 7 -7.37 2.97 -0.70
N SER A 8 -8.63 2.55 -0.74
CA SER A 8 -9.17 1.56 0.17
C SER A 8 -9.99 0.51 -0.56
N SER A 9 -10.13 -0.67 0.04
CA SER A 9 -11.10 -1.68 -0.38
C SER A 9 -11.63 -2.42 0.82
N THR A 10 -12.79 -3.05 0.68
CA THR A 10 -13.45 -3.74 1.78
C THR A 10 -13.55 -5.24 1.52
N TYR A 11 -13.59 -6.00 2.60
CA TYR A 11 -14.01 -7.40 2.61
C TYR A 11 -14.88 -7.65 3.83
N THR A 12 -15.48 -8.83 3.92
CA THR A 12 -16.33 -9.18 5.05
C THR A 12 -15.86 -10.44 5.75
N VAL A 13 -16.11 -10.50 7.06
CA VAL A 13 -15.84 -11.64 7.93
C VAL A 13 -17.15 -12.03 8.63
N ARG A 14 -17.41 -13.33 8.74
CA ARG A 14 -18.49 -13.90 9.55
C ARG A 14 -18.06 -15.25 10.10
N LEU A 15 -18.71 -15.71 11.16
CA LEU A 15 -18.52 -17.07 11.65
C LEU A 15 -19.33 -18.05 10.80
N SER A 16 -18.82 -19.28 10.65
CA SER A 16 -19.49 -20.34 9.89
C SER A 16 -20.47 -21.17 10.75
N LYS A 17 -20.36 -21.05 12.07
CA LYS A 17 -21.19 -21.75 13.05
C LYS A 17 -21.50 -20.84 14.24
N GLU A 18 -22.71 -20.96 14.78
CA GLU A 18 -23.10 -20.26 16.02
C GLU A 18 -22.14 -20.61 17.18
N PRO A 19 -21.51 -19.61 17.82
CA PRO A 19 -20.67 -19.83 18.98
C PRO A 19 -21.53 -19.88 20.26
N ALA A 20 -21.07 -20.63 21.27
CA ALA A 20 -21.79 -20.73 22.55
C ALA A 20 -21.65 -19.47 23.43
N VAL A 21 -20.56 -18.72 23.25
CA VAL A 21 -20.29 -17.43 23.90
C VAL A 21 -19.67 -16.48 22.87
N ALA A 22 -19.49 -15.21 23.22
CA ALA A 22 -18.89 -14.25 22.30
C ALA A 22 -17.47 -14.68 21.87
N VAL A 23 -17.17 -14.41 20.60
CA VAL A 23 -15.89 -14.65 19.93
C VAL A 23 -15.33 -13.31 19.49
N THR A 24 -14.06 -13.08 19.76
CA THR A 24 -13.31 -11.95 19.23
C THR A 24 -12.41 -12.43 18.11
N VAL A 25 -12.48 -11.79 16.94
CA VAL A 25 -11.54 -12.02 15.84
C VAL A 25 -10.60 -10.84 15.75
N THR A 26 -9.30 -11.07 15.97
CA THR A 26 -8.26 -10.05 15.82
C THR A 26 -7.65 -10.15 14.42
N VAL A 27 -7.47 -9.01 13.77
CA VAL A 27 -6.82 -8.86 12.47
C VAL A 27 -5.40 -8.33 12.71
N THR A 28 -4.39 -9.03 12.21
CA THR A 28 -3.00 -8.56 12.26
C THR A 28 -2.47 -8.37 10.85
N VAL A 29 -1.87 -7.22 10.59
CA VAL A 29 -1.22 -6.88 9.33
C VAL A 29 0.25 -7.29 9.40
N SER A 30 0.74 -8.03 8.41
CA SER A 30 2.16 -8.42 8.29
C SER A 30 2.60 -8.46 6.83
N GLY A 31 3.89 -8.26 6.56
CA GLY A 31 4.41 -8.24 5.19
C GLY A 31 5.40 -7.10 4.96
N MET A 32 5.91 -7.03 3.73
CA MET A 32 6.71 -5.90 3.27
C MET A 32 5.78 -4.96 2.51
N GLY A 33 5.64 -3.73 2.99
CA GLY A 33 4.81 -2.71 2.36
C GLY A 33 4.45 -1.63 3.38
N SER A 34 4.83 -0.39 3.09
CA SER A 34 4.64 0.75 3.98
C SER A 34 3.17 1.18 3.98
N GLY A 35 2.49 1.00 5.09
CA GLY A 35 1.25 1.76 5.34
C GLY A 35 -0.05 1.09 4.90
N VAL A 36 -0.10 -0.25 4.81
CA VAL A 36 -1.41 -0.93 4.85
C VAL A 36 -1.96 -0.88 6.28
N SER A 37 -3.18 -0.37 6.43
CA SER A 37 -3.93 -0.41 7.68
C SER A 37 -5.29 -1.08 7.51
N VAL A 38 -5.87 -1.49 8.63
CA VAL A 38 -7.20 -2.08 8.68
C VAL A 38 -8.07 -1.32 9.65
N ASP A 39 -9.33 -1.14 9.27
CA ASP A 39 -10.36 -0.63 10.14
C ASP A 39 -11.57 -1.57 10.12
N THR A 40 -11.86 -2.13 11.29
CA THR A 40 -13.01 -3.03 11.52
C THR A 40 -14.29 -2.29 11.91
N ASN A 41 -14.24 -0.97 12.14
CA ASN A 41 -15.42 -0.18 12.52
C ASN A 41 -15.31 1.30 12.10
N ASP A 42 -15.72 1.56 10.85
CA ASP A 42 -15.75 2.90 10.21
C ASP A 42 -16.55 3.97 11.00
N GLY A 43 -17.39 3.58 11.96
CA GLY A 43 -18.11 4.49 12.84
C GLY A 43 -17.33 4.97 14.07
N MET A 44 -16.11 4.46 14.29
CA MET A 44 -15.28 4.76 15.45
C MET A 44 -13.96 5.40 15.01
N ALA A 45 -13.52 6.43 15.72
CA ALA A 45 -12.30 7.15 15.36
C ALA A 45 -11.04 6.28 15.52
N GLY A 46 -10.17 6.34 14.51
CA GLY A 46 -8.93 5.57 14.43
C GLY A 46 -9.13 4.22 13.75
N ASP A 47 -8.04 3.47 13.62
CA ASP A 47 -8.05 2.16 12.95
C ASP A 47 -8.28 1.05 13.98
N GLN A 48 -9.40 0.31 13.87
CA GLN A 48 -9.63 -0.87 14.71
C GLN A 48 -9.23 -2.16 14.01
N ALA A 49 -8.77 -3.12 14.80
CA ALA A 49 -8.25 -4.40 14.32
C ALA A 49 -8.97 -5.60 14.95
N SER A 50 -10.21 -5.43 15.41
CA SER A 50 -10.95 -6.49 16.09
C SER A 50 -12.44 -6.48 15.78
N LEU A 51 -12.98 -7.65 15.47
CA LEU A 51 -14.40 -7.90 15.26
C LEU A 51 -14.98 -8.69 16.43
N SER A 52 -16.23 -8.43 16.80
CA SER A 52 -16.91 -9.12 17.90
C SER A 52 -18.15 -9.84 17.39
N PHE A 53 -18.16 -11.16 17.55
CA PHE A 53 -19.27 -12.02 17.20
C PHE A 53 -19.90 -12.61 18.46
N SER A 54 -21.22 -12.69 18.51
CA SER A 54 -22.04 -13.23 19.57
C SER A 54 -23.00 -14.28 19.00
N PRO A 55 -23.67 -15.08 19.84
CA PRO A 55 -24.70 -16.01 19.38
C PRO A 55 -25.83 -15.32 18.58
N SER A 56 -26.02 -14.01 18.70
CA SER A 56 -27.08 -13.28 17.99
C SER A 56 -26.63 -12.65 16.66
N ASN A 57 -25.34 -12.45 16.41
CA ASN A 57 -24.83 -11.79 15.20
C ASN A 57 -23.74 -12.59 14.46
N TRP A 58 -23.43 -13.83 14.88
CA TRP A 58 -22.33 -14.63 14.35
C TRP A 58 -22.36 -14.82 12.83
N SER A 59 -23.56 -14.93 12.26
CA SER A 59 -23.78 -15.14 10.82
C SER A 59 -23.84 -13.84 10.02
N GLU A 60 -23.95 -12.69 10.69
CA GLU A 60 -23.95 -11.39 10.05
C GLU A 60 -22.53 -11.06 9.58
N ALA A 61 -22.41 -10.66 8.32
CA ALA A 61 -21.14 -10.28 7.74
C ALA A 61 -20.73 -8.90 8.30
N GLN A 62 -19.59 -8.85 8.98
CA GLN A 62 -18.99 -7.61 9.45
C GLN A 62 -17.94 -7.15 8.45
N THR A 63 -17.98 -5.87 8.09
CA THR A 63 -17.11 -5.25 7.10
C THR A 63 -15.76 -4.91 7.72
N VAL A 64 -14.69 -5.16 6.99
CA VAL A 64 -13.34 -4.66 7.29
C VAL A 64 -12.89 -3.81 6.12
N THR A 65 -12.50 -2.58 6.41
CA THR A 65 -11.87 -1.66 5.46
C THR A 65 -10.36 -1.87 5.51
N VAL A 66 -9.74 -1.97 4.34
CA VAL A 66 -8.29 -2.03 4.17
C VAL A 66 -7.88 -0.80 3.41
N SER A 67 -6.93 -0.04 3.95
CA SER A 67 -6.41 1.17 3.33
C SER A 67 -4.93 0.99 3.02
N ALA A 68 -4.48 1.56 1.91
CA ALA A 68 -3.06 1.65 1.56
C ALA A 68 -2.65 3.13 1.51
N VAL A 69 -1.53 3.45 2.14
CA VAL A 69 -0.85 4.74 1.99
C VAL A 69 -0.13 4.74 0.63
N ALA A 70 -0.07 5.90 -0.03
CA ALA A 70 0.78 6.06 -1.20
C ALA A 70 2.22 6.30 -0.78
N ASP A 71 3.16 5.71 -1.51
CA ASP A 71 4.55 6.12 -1.48
C ASP A 71 5.02 6.61 -2.87
N ASP A 72 6.33 6.75 -3.07
CA ASP A 72 6.90 7.30 -4.32
C ASP A 72 7.63 6.20 -5.13
N ASN A 73 7.56 4.95 -4.69
CA ASN A 73 8.30 3.84 -5.25
C ASN A 73 7.45 3.15 -6.34
N ALA A 74 8.09 2.49 -7.31
CA ALA A 74 7.39 1.86 -8.43
C ALA A 74 7.37 0.31 -8.34
N SER A 75 7.37 -0.22 -7.13
CA SER A 75 7.36 -1.65 -6.82
C SER A 75 6.05 -2.07 -6.15
N PRO A 76 5.27 -2.99 -6.74
CA PRO A 76 4.06 -3.49 -6.09
C PRO A 76 4.34 -4.25 -4.80
N GLU A 77 3.47 -4.10 -3.79
CA GLU A 77 3.58 -4.76 -2.49
C GLU A 77 2.56 -5.88 -2.27
N GLU A 78 2.96 -6.84 -1.43
CA GLU A 78 2.07 -7.87 -0.89
C GLU A 78 2.07 -7.85 0.64
N VAL A 79 0.87 -7.75 1.20
CA VAL A 79 0.61 -7.73 2.64
C VAL A 79 -0.34 -8.86 3.00
N ARG A 80 -0.13 -9.49 4.15
CA ARG A 80 -0.94 -10.57 4.71
C ARG A 80 -1.73 -10.05 5.91
N LEU A 81 -3.05 -10.25 5.84
CA LEU A 81 -3.97 -10.03 6.95
C LEU A 81 -4.27 -11.38 7.58
N SER A 82 -3.77 -11.61 8.78
CA SER A 82 -4.09 -12.81 9.56
C SER A 82 -5.25 -12.53 10.50
N HIS A 83 -6.25 -13.41 10.49
CA HIS A 83 -7.41 -13.39 11.37
C HIS A 83 -7.24 -14.48 12.40
N SER A 84 -7.22 -14.14 13.69
CA SER A 84 -7.20 -15.11 14.79
C SER A 84 -8.44 -14.95 15.63
N ALA A 85 -9.21 -16.02 15.79
CA ALA A 85 -10.39 -16.03 16.65
C ALA A 85 -10.03 -16.51 18.07
N ALA A 86 -10.71 -15.95 19.06
CA ALA A 86 -10.58 -16.32 20.47
C ALA A 86 -11.95 -16.28 21.15
N GLY A 87 -12.19 -17.22 22.07
CA GLY A 87 -13.45 -17.41 22.77
C GLY A 87 -14.36 -18.45 22.12
N GLY A 88 -15.33 -18.93 22.91
CA GLY A 88 -16.27 -19.96 22.46
C GLY A 88 -15.57 -21.26 22.08
N ASP A 89 -15.92 -21.78 20.91
CA ASP A 89 -15.33 -22.95 20.29
C ASP A 89 -14.34 -22.60 19.15
N TYR A 90 -13.82 -21.35 19.15
CA TYR A 90 -13.04 -20.78 18.05
C TYR A 90 -11.55 -20.53 18.35
N ASP A 91 -11.02 -20.89 19.52
CA ASP A 91 -9.65 -20.54 19.95
C ASP A 91 -8.51 -21.06 19.04
N SER A 92 -8.79 -22.02 18.15
CA SER A 92 -7.81 -22.54 17.17
C SER A 92 -8.15 -22.18 15.73
N VAL A 93 -9.15 -21.32 15.51
CA VAL A 93 -9.59 -20.91 14.19
C VAL A 93 -8.79 -19.68 13.77
N SER A 94 -8.08 -19.82 12.65
CA SER A 94 -7.41 -18.72 11.99
C SER A 94 -7.57 -18.80 10.48
N GLN A 95 -7.49 -17.66 9.82
CA GLN A 95 -7.52 -17.54 8.37
C GLN A 95 -6.54 -16.45 7.94
N GLU A 96 -6.12 -16.51 6.68
CA GLU A 96 -5.25 -15.49 6.11
C GLU A 96 -5.84 -14.96 4.81
N LEU A 97 -5.74 -13.65 4.62
CA LEU A 97 -6.08 -12.95 3.40
C LEU A 97 -4.83 -12.25 2.86
N VAL A 98 -4.47 -12.57 1.61
CA VAL A 98 -3.44 -11.84 0.88
C VAL A 98 -4.04 -10.58 0.24
N VAL A 99 -3.38 -9.47 0.47
CA VAL A 99 -3.67 -8.15 -0.08
C VAL A 99 -2.52 -7.77 -1.01
N THR A 100 -2.86 -7.50 -2.27
CA THR A 100 -1.92 -6.91 -3.24
C THR A 100 -2.16 -5.41 -3.28
N VAL A 101 -1.13 -4.62 -3.04
CA VAL A 101 -1.16 -3.17 -3.26
C VAL A 101 -0.75 -2.92 -4.71
N ARG A 102 -1.62 -2.23 -5.44
CA ARG A 102 -1.36 -1.85 -6.83
C ARG A 102 -0.74 -0.47 -6.83
N ASP A 103 0.55 -0.49 -7.09
CA ASP A 103 1.40 0.64 -7.44
C ASP A 103 0.86 1.37 -8.68
N ASP A 104 0.84 2.70 -8.62
CA ASP A 104 0.50 3.55 -9.78
C ASP A 104 1.62 4.49 -10.22
N ASP A 105 2.82 4.27 -9.70
CA ASP A 105 4.04 5.01 -10.03
C ASP A 105 4.75 4.43 -11.26
N THR A 106 5.23 5.33 -12.12
CA THR A 106 5.92 4.95 -13.36
C THR A 106 7.34 5.52 -13.36
N PRO A 107 8.39 4.68 -13.44
CA PRO A 107 9.77 5.15 -13.48
C PRO A 107 10.01 6.13 -14.63
N GLY A 108 10.71 7.21 -14.35
CA GLY A 108 10.96 8.27 -15.33
C GLY A 108 12.08 9.22 -14.95
N LEU A 109 12.51 10.02 -15.92
CA LEU A 109 13.44 11.13 -15.74
C LEU A 109 12.68 12.44 -15.95
N VAL A 110 12.84 13.36 -15.01
CA VAL A 110 12.32 14.73 -15.10
C VAL A 110 13.49 15.68 -15.30
N VAL A 111 13.48 16.40 -16.42
CA VAL A 111 14.47 17.44 -16.75
C VAL A 111 13.82 18.82 -16.65
N SER A 112 14.55 19.81 -16.14
CA SER A 112 14.02 21.17 -15.99
C SER A 112 13.79 21.91 -17.32
N ALA A 113 14.44 21.44 -18.39
CA ALA A 113 14.30 21.99 -19.74
C ALA A 113 14.61 20.90 -20.79
N THR A 114 13.81 20.85 -21.85
CA THR A 114 14.04 19.99 -23.02
C THR A 114 14.74 20.71 -24.17
N ALA A 115 14.82 22.04 -24.09
CA ALA A 115 15.58 22.89 -24.99
C ALA A 115 16.21 24.04 -24.19
N LEU A 116 17.47 24.35 -24.51
CA LEU A 116 18.22 25.42 -23.89
C LEU A 116 18.88 26.25 -24.98
N THR A 117 18.84 27.58 -24.82
CA THR A 117 19.57 28.51 -25.67
C THR A 117 20.77 29.02 -24.89
N VAL A 118 21.97 28.81 -25.41
CA VAL A 118 23.21 29.26 -24.80
C VAL A 118 23.89 30.21 -25.76
N ALA A 119 24.21 31.42 -25.28
CA ALA A 119 25.02 32.36 -26.05
C ALA A 119 26.45 31.82 -26.17
N GLU A 120 27.15 32.17 -27.25
CA GLU A 120 28.55 31.78 -27.42
C GLU A 120 29.41 32.29 -26.25
N GLY A 121 30.22 31.40 -25.66
CA GLY A 121 30.98 31.67 -24.44
C GLY A 121 30.17 31.70 -23.14
N GLY A 122 28.84 31.48 -23.22
CA GLY A 122 27.95 31.40 -22.07
C GLY A 122 27.84 30.00 -21.47
N SER A 123 27.16 29.92 -20.34
CA SER A 123 26.75 28.66 -19.70
C SER A 123 25.30 28.75 -19.24
N VAL A 124 24.66 27.60 -19.14
CA VAL A 124 23.31 27.44 -18.60
C VAL A 124 23.29 26.20 -17.73
N THR A 125 22.43 26.21 -16.71
CA THR A 125 22.21 25.05 -15.86
C THR A 125 20.83 24.47 -16.15
N TYR A 126 20.75 23.15 -16.17
CA TYR A 126 19.51 22.42 -16.06
C TYR A 126 19.65 21.36 -14.97
N THR A 127 18.52 20.93 -14.43
CA THR A 127 18.51 19.87 -13.42
C THR A 127 17.87 18.61 -14.00
N VAL A 128 18.28 17.48 -13.45
CA VAL A 128 17.70 16.16 -13.71
C VAL A 128 17.34 15.56 -12.38
N LYS A 129 16.13 14.98 -12.27
CA LYS A 129 15.71 14.18 -11.13
C LYS A 129 15.01 12.91 -11.61
N LEU A 130 14.95 11.90 -10.75
CA LEU A 130 14.11 10.73 -10.98
C LEU A 130 12.65 11.09 -10.66
N ALA A 131 11.72 10.49 -11.39
CA ALA A 131 10.29 10.68 -11.20
C ALA A 131 9.74 9.87 -10.01
N THR A 132 10.37 8.74 -9.69
CA THR A 132 10.00 7.81 -8.63
C THR A 132 11.25 7.45 -7.79
N GLU A 133 11.05 6.96 -6.58
CA GLU A 133 12.11 6.43 -5.72
C GLU A 133 12.71 5.16 -6.34
N PRO A 134 14.03 5.12 -6.58
CA PRO A 134 14.66 3.94 -7.17
C PRO A 134 14.98 2.88 -6.12
N SER A 135 14.71 1.60 -6.42
CA SER A 135 15.09 0.47 -5.57
C SER A 135 16.59 0.10 -5.65
N GLU A 136 17.28 0.57 -6.69
CA GLU A 136 18.70 0.34 -6.93
C GLU A 136 19.40 1.62 -7.44
N VAL A 137 20.73 1.60 -7.48
CA VAL A 137 21.52 2.76 -7.97
C VAL A 137 21.22 3.02 -9.45
N VAL A 138 20.68 4.20 -9.76
CA VAL A 138 20.44 4.65 -11.13
C VAL A 138 21.62 5.48 -11.65
N THR A 139 22.20 5.07 -12.78
CA THR A 139 23.21 5.86 -13.49
C THR A 139 22.57 6.60 -14.66
N VAL A 140 22.69 7.94 -14.67
CA VAL A 140 22.22 8.78 -15.78
C VAL A 140 23.41 9.20 -16.64
N THR A 141 23.45 8.74 -17.89
CA THR A 141 24.49 9.10 -18.85
C THR A 141 24.02 10.20 -19.80
N VAL A 142 24.77 11.31 -19.89
CA VAL A 142 24.53 12.38 -20.87
C VAL A 142 25.32 12.09 -22.15
N SER A 143 24.68 12.19 -23.31
CA SER A 143 25.31 11.96 -24.62
C SER A 143 24.76 12.93 -25.67
N GLY A 144 25.40 12.98 -26.86
CA GLY A 144 24.92 13.81 -27.98
C GLY A 144 25.43 15.25 -28.01
N MET A 145 26.66 15.50 -27.54
CA MET A 145 27.25 16.84 -27.54
C MET A 145 27.79 17.21 -28.94
N SER A 146 27.44 18.40 -29.43
CA SER A 146 28.04 19.00 -30.62
C SER A 146 29.39 19.66 -30.28
N ARG A 147 30.27 19.82 -31.29
CA ARG A 147 31.58 20.45 -31.10
C ARG A 147 31.42 21.86 -30.51
N GLY A 148 32.09 22.13 -29.40
CA GLY A 148 32.02 23.41 -28.69
C GLY A 148 31.06 23.44 -27.49
N VAL A 149 30.34 22.34 -27.20
CA VAL A 149 29.49 22.19 -26.01
C VAL A 149 30.12 21.17 -25.05
N SER A 150 30.17 21.49 -23.76
CA SER A 150 30.64 20.61 -22.68
C SER A 150 29.63 20.58 -21.53
N VAL A 151 29.48 19.43 -20.88
CA VAL A 151 28.57 19.18 -19.74
C VAL A 151 29.37 18.75 -18.52
#